data_AF-A0A934P4N7-F1
#
_entry.id   AF-A0A934P4N7-F1
#
_cell.length_a   1.000
_cell.length_b   1.000
_cell.length_c   1.000
_cell.angle_alpha   90.00
_cell.angle_beta   90.00
_cell.angle_gamma   90.00
#
_symmetry.space_group_name_H-M   'P 1'
#
loop_
_entity.id
_entity.type
_entity.pdbx_description
1 polymer ?
#
loop_
_entity_poly.entity_id
_entity_poly.type
_entity_poly.pdbx_seq_one_letter_code
_entity_poly.pdbx_strand_id
1 'polypeptide(L)' 'MDRIASWLDALELWVVGLPFIPQFVLMLSVVIPISFSIAWILDKSLNFILSRLGRGSDQ' A
#
# COMPACT_ATOMS: atom_id res chain seq x y z
N MET A 1 18.73 -6.63 3.66
CA MET A 1 17.81 -6.17 2.60
C MET A 1 17.25 -7.35 1.80
N ASP A 2 17.94 -8.49 1.81
CA ASP A 2 17.64 -9.66 0.95
C ASP A 2 16.43 -10.48 1.39
N ARG A 3 16.08 -10.43 2.68
CA ARG A 3 14.99 -11.26 3.22
C ARG A 3 13.61 -10.81 2.77
N ILE A 4 13.42 -9.49 2.59
CA ILE A 4 12.19 -8.92 2.05
C ILE A 4 12.15 -9.14 0.54
N ALA A 5 13.27 -8.94 -0.16
CA ALA A 5 13.37 -9.18 -1.59
C ALA A 5 13.08 -10.64 -1.96
N SER A 6 13.67 -11.60 -1.23
CA SER A 6 13.43 -13.03 -1.45
C SER A 6 11.99 -13.45 -1.13
N TRP A 7 11.35 -12.83 -0.14
CA TRP A 7 9.94 -13.08 0.15
C TRP A 7 9.02 -12.53 -0.94
N LEU A 8 9.31 -11.33 -1.45
CA LEU A 8 8.57 -10.73 -2.56
C LEU A 8 8.75 -11.53 -3.87
N ASP A 9 9.95 -12.02 -4.14
CA ASP A 9 10.25 -12.87 -5.30
C ASP A 9 9.45 -14.19 -5.26
N ALA A 10 9.39 -14.83 -4.09
CA ALA A 10 8.55 -16.01 -3.89
C ALA A 10 7.04 -15.71 -4.07
N LEU A 11 6.59 -14.52 -3.66
CA LEU A 11 5.22 -14.08 -3.92
C LEU A 11 4.97 -13.81 -5.40
N GLU A 12 5.92 -13.18 -6.11
CA GLU A 12 5.83 -12.92 -7.54
C GLU A 12 5.70 -14.23 -8.32
N LEU A 13 6.54 -15.23 -8.01
CA LEU A 13 6.46 -16.56 -8.61
C LEU A 13 5.14 -17.27 -8.31
N TRP A 14 4.62 -17.15 -7.09
CA TRP A 14 3.32 -17.71 -6.74
C TRP A 14 2.19 -17.06 -7.56
N VAL A 15 2.15 -15.73 -7.64
CA VAL A 15 1.12 -15.00 -8.39
C VAL A 15 1.22 -15.26 -9.90
N VAL A 16 2.43 -15.32 -10.46
CA VAL A 16 2.66 -15.61 -11.89
C VAL A 16 2.37 -17.07 -12.23
N GLY A 17 2.51 -17.98 -11.26
CA GLY A 17 2.14 -19.39 -11.41
C GLY A 17 0.62 -19.65 -11.44
N LEU A 18 -0.21 -18.65 -11.10
CA LEU A 18 -1.66 -18.77 -11.14
C LEU A 18 -2.23 -18.56 -12.56
N PRO A 19 -3.32 -19.25 -12.93
CA PRO A 19 -4.05 -18.98 -14.16
C PRO A 19 -4.74 -17.60 -14.12
N PHE A 20 -5.14 -17.08 -15.29
CA PHE A 20 -5.61 -15.70 -15.47
C PHE A 20 -6.74 -15.27 -14.51
N ILE A 21 -7.78 -16.10 -14.34
CA ILE A 21 -8.96 -15.76 -13.51
C ILE A 21 -8.57 -15.49 -12.05
N PRO A 22 -7.93 -16.41 -11.32
CA PRO A 22 -7.55 -16.16 -9.93
C PRO A 22 -6.46 -15.10 -9.80
N GLN A 23 -5.54 -14.95 -10.77
CA GLN A 23 -4.55 -13.85 -10.76
C GLN A 23 -5.24 -12.47 -10.84
N PHE A 24 -6.25 -12.34 -11.71
CA PHE A 24 -7.03 -11.12 -11.87
C PHE A 24 -7.86 -10.80 -10.61
N VAL A 25 -8.54 -11.81 -10.04
CA VAL A 25 -9.29 -11.66 -8.79
C VAL A 25 -8.37 -11.26 -7.63
N LEU A 26 -7.18 -11.87 -7.52
CA LEU A 26 -6.17 -11.48 -6.53
C LEU A 26 -5.76 -10.02 -6.71
N MET A 27 -5.47 -9.58 -7.93
CA MET A 27 -5.12 -8.18 -8.17
C MET A 27 -6.24 -7.22 -7.77
N LEU A 28 -7.48 -7.51 -8.16
CA LEU A 28 -8.61 -6.67 -7.76
C LEU A 28 -8.82 -6.67 -6.24
N SER A 29 -8.73 -7.83 -5.60
CA SER A 29 -9.03 -7.97 -4.18
C SER A 29 -7.89 -7.56 -3.25
N VAL A 30 -6.67 -7.43 -3.77
CA VAL A 30 -5.47 -7.11 -2.97
C VAL A 30 -4.91 -5.74 -3.35
N VAL A 31 -4.65 -5.47 -4.63
CA VAL A 31 -4.00 -4.22 -5.04
C VAL A 31 -4.92 -3.01 -4.92
N ILE A 32 -6.22 -3.15 -5.23
CA ILE A 32 -7.18 -2.05 -5.04
C ILE A 32 -7.25 -1.61 -3.56
N PRO A 33 -7.51 -2.50 -2.59
CA PRO A 33 -7.55 -2.09 -1.19
C PRO A 33 -6.18 -1.64 -0.67
N ILE A 34 -5.07 -2.23 -1.13
CA ILE A 34 -3.73 -1.75 -0.75
C ILE A 34 -3.51 -0.32 -1.23
N SER A 35 -3.81 -0.03 -2.50
CA SER A 35 -3.66 1.32 -3.05
C SER A 35 -4.53 2.32 -2.31
N PHE A 36 -5.80 1.98 -2.08
CA PHE A 36 -6.72 2.81 -1.32
C PHE A 36 -6.23 3.05 0.11
N SER A 37 -5.73 2.01 0.78
CA SER A 37 -5.20 2.10 2.14
C SER A 37 -3.98 3.01 2.22
N ILE A 38 -3.05 2.91 1.26
CA ILE A 38 -1.87 3.79 1.18
C ILE A 38 -2.31 5.24 0.94
N ALA A 39 -3.22 5.49 0.00
CA ALA A 39 -3.73 6.83 -0.27
C ALA A 39 -4.40 7.43 0.98
N TRP A 40 -5.21 6.64 1.68
CA TRP A 40 -5.87 7.06 2.90
C TRP A 40 -4.88 7.39 4.03
N ILE A 41 -3.84 6.57 4.21
CA ILE A 41 -2.77 6.83 5.20
C ILE A 41 -2.03 8.12 4.85
N LEU A 42 -1.70 8.33 3.57
CA LEU A 42 -1.00 9.53 3.12
C LEU A 42 -1.85 10.78 3.41
N ASP A 43 -3.13 10.75 3.03
CA ASP A 43 -4.05 11.87 3.23
C ASP A 43 -4.25 12.18 4.72
N LYS A 44 -4.43 11.14 5.53
CA LYS A 44 -4.53 11.26 6.99
C LYS A 44 -3.26 11.83 7.62
N SER A 45 -2.10 11.36 7.17
CA SER A 45 -0.79 11.78 7.66
C SER A 45 -0.52 13.25 7.31
N LEU A 46 -0.80 13.65 6.07
CA LEU A 46 -0.67 15.04 5.62
C LEU A 46 -1.57 15.97 6.44
N ASN A 47 -2.84 15.60 6.62
CA ASN A 47 -3.78 16.40 7.41
C ASN A 47 -3.34 16.49 8.89
N PHE A 48 -2.82 15.40 9.45
CA PHE A 48 -2.28 15.39 10.82
C PHE A 48 -1.05 16.31 10.96
N ILE A 49 -0.11 16.25 10.01
CA ILE A 49 1.10 17.08 10.01
C ILE A 49 0.73 18.56 9.85
N LEU A 50 -0.15 18.89 8.90
CA LEU A 50 -0.61 20.26 8.67
C LEU A 50 -1.38 20.82 9.87
N SER A 51 -2.26 20.03 10.49
CA SER A 51 -2.95 20.44 11.72
C SER A 51 -1.98 20.70 12.87
N ARG A 52 -0.90 19.92 12.97
CA ARG A 52 0.13 20.11 13.99
C ARG A 52 1.02 21.33 13.71
N LEU A 53 1.32 21.60 12.43
CA LEU A 53 2.12 22.74 11.99
C LEU A 53 1.34 24.06 12.11
N GLY A 54 0.06 24.06 11.75
CA GLY A 54 -0.83 25.23 11.77
C GLY A 54 -1.29 25.66 13.17
N ARG A 55 -1.11 24.84 14.21
CA ARG A 55 -1.34 25.23 15.61
C ARG A 55 -0.20 26.07 16.21
N GLY A 56 0.83 26.43 15.43
CA GLY A 56 1.95 27.24 15.87
C GLY A 56 1.94 28.71 15.42
N SER A 57 0.92 29.16 14.67
CA SER A 57 0.87 30.52 14.09
C SER A 57 -0.15 31.46 14.73
N ASP A 58 -0.74 31.07 15.86
CA ASP A 58 -1.76 31.87 16.58
C ASP A 58 -1.38 32.15 18.05
N GLN A 59 -0.10 32.42 18.31
CA GLN A 59 0.35 32.96 19.61
C GLN A 59 1.28 34.15 19.43
#